data_AF-A0A929QKH9-F1
#
_entry.id   AF-A0A929QKH9-F1
#
_cell.length_a   1.000
_cell.length_b   1.000
_cell.length_c   1.000
_cell.angle_alpha   90.00
_cell.angle_beta   90.00
_cell.angle_gamma   90.00
#
_symmetry.space_group_name_H-M   'P 1'
#
loop_
_entity.id
_entity.type
_entity.pdbx_description
1 polymer ?
#
loop_
_entity_poly.entity_id
_entity_poly.type
_entity_poly.pdbx_seq_one_letter_code
_entity_poly.pdbx_strand_id
1 'polypeptide(L)' 'MNELLSIDYEPFWLSLKLSFITTFILFFFCVGLAYFMSQKKFFGKAFLESIISLPLV' A
#
# COMPACT_ATOMS: atom_id res chain seq x y z
N MET A 1 15.84 36.44 1.98
CA MET A 1 15.83 35.81 0.65
C MET A 1 17.01 34.82 0.53
N ASN A 2 17.06 33.77 1.37
CA ASN A 2 18.13 32.75 1.32
C ASN A 2 17.69 31.36 1.84
N GLU A 3 16.40 31.11 2.07
CA GLU A 3 15.92 29.81 2.59
C GLU A 3 15.64 28.75 1.51
N LEU A 4 15.96 29.04 0.24
CA LEU A 4 15.66 28.17 -0.91
C LEU A 4 16.86 27.32 -1.40
N LEU A 5 18.05 27.50 -0.83
CA LEU A 5 19.29 26.85 -1.30
C LEU A 5 19.63 25.53 -0.60
N SER A 6 18.88 25.13 0.43
CA SER A 6 19.07 23.88 1.16
C SER A 6 17.85 22.98 1.06
N ILE A 7 17.38 22.72 -0.16
CA ILE A 7 16.43 21.63 -0.37
C ILE A 7 17.22 20.34 -0.24
N ASP A 8 17.18 19.76 0.96
CA ASP A 8 17.72 18.43 1.20
C ASP A 8 16.86 17.41 0.44
N TYR A 9 17.41 16.86 -0.64
CA TYR A 9 16.76 15.81 -1.45
C TYR A 9 16.86 14.42 -0.81
N GLU A 10 17.54 14.31 0.34
CA GLU A 10 17.64 13.09 1.14
C GLU A 10 16.27 12.46 1.48
N PRO A 11 15.28 13.19 2.02
CA PRO A 11 13.92 12.65 2.26
C PRO A 11 13.21 12.16 1.00
N PHE A 12 13.47 12.77 -0.16
CA PHE A 12 12.89 12.30 -1.43
C PHE A 12 13.44 10.93 -1.81
N TRP A 13 14.75 10.75 -1.71
CA TRP A 13 15.39 9.47 -2.01
C TRP A 13 15.01 8.36 -1.02
N LEU A 14 14.86 8.71 0.26
CA LEU A 14 14.36 7.80 1.29
C LEU A 14 12.91 7.37 1.03
N SER A 15 12.04 8.32 0.68
CA SER A 15 10.63 8.05 0.38
C SER A 15 10.48 7.15 -0.85
N LEU A 16 11.29 7.36 -1.89
CA LEU A 16 11.30 6.52 -3.10
C LEU A 16 11.71 5.07 -2.78
N LYS A 17 12.78 4.88 -2.00
CA LYS A 17 13.20 3.54 -1.58
C LYS A 17 12.15 2.86 -0.72
N LEU A 18 11.61 3.59 0.25
CA LEU A 18 10.61 3.07 1.16
C LEU A 18 9.33 2.67 0.40
N SER A 19 8.80 3.54 -0.45
CA SER A 19 7.59 3.25 -1.23
C SER A 19 7.78 2.08 -2.19
N PHE A 20 8.98 1.92 -2.76
CA PHE A 20 9.29 0.78 -3.62
C PHE A 20 9.25 -0.54 -2.84
N ILE A 21 9.89 -0.58 -1.68
CA ILE A 21 9.93 -1.77 -0.82
C ILE A 21 8.53 -2.09 -0.29
N THR A 22 7.78 -1.09 0.20
CA THR A 22 6.44 -1.32 0.73
C THR A 22 5.50 -1.79 -0.38
N THR A 23 5.51 -1.15 -1.56
CA THR A 23 4.68 -1.58 -2.69
C THR A 23 5.02 -3.00 -3.12
N PHE A 24 6.31 -3.37 -3.17
CA PHE A 24 6.72 -4.73 -3.52
C PHE A 24 6.18 -5.76 -2.52
N ILE A 25 6.30 -5.49 -1.21
CA ILE A 25 5.77 -6.37 -0.16
C ILE A 25 4.25 -6.45 -0.24
N LEU A 26 3.56 -5.31 -0.29
CA LEU A 26 2.10 -5.26 -0.41
C LEU A 26 1.61 -5.97 -1.67
N PHE A 27 2.33 -5.89 -2.78
CA PHE A 27 1.96 -6.57 -4.01
C PHE A 27 1.82 -8.08 -3.81
N PHE A 28 2.83 -8.75 -3.23
CA PHE A 28 2.74 -10.19 -2.97
C PHE A 28 1.68 -10.53 -1.93
N PHE A 29 1.57 -9.74 -0.85
CA PHE A 29 0.57 -9.97 0.20
C PHE A 29 -0.85 -9.78 -0.31
N CYS A 30 -1.15 -8.66 -0.97
CA CYS A 30 -2.46 -8.33 -1.50
C CYS A 30 -2.87 -9.28 -2.63
N VAL A 31 -1.95 -9.67 -3.52
CA VAL A 31 -2.26 -10.63 -4.59
C VAL A 31 -2.59 -12.01 -4.01
N GLY A 32 -1.81 -12.48 -3.03
CA GLY A 32 -2.10 -13.73 -2.33
C GLY A 32 -3.43 -13.69 -1.58
N LEU A 33 -3.70 -12.60 -0.87
CA LEU A 33 -4.95 -12.38 -0.13
C LEU A 33 -6.15 -12.29 -1.09
N ALA A 34 -6.02 -11.56 -2.20
CA ALA A 34 -7.06 -11.44 -3.23
C ALA A 34 -7.36 -12.78 -3.90
N TYR A 35 -6.35 -13.60 -4.17
CA TYR A 35 -6.54 -14.96 -4.70
C TYR A 35 -7.28 -15.85 -3.70
N PHE A 36 -6.86 -15.83 -2.44
CA PHE A 36 -7.53 -16.58 -1.36
C PHE A 36 -8.98 -16.13 -1.17
N MET A 37 -9.24 -14.82 -1.20
CA MET A 37 -10.58 -14.27 -1.21
C MET A 37 -11.37 -14.74 -2.43
N SER A 38 -10.84 -14.68 -3.65
CA SER A 38 -11.56 -15.11 -4.85
C SER A 38 -12.10 -16.55 -4.74
N GLN A 39 -11.27 -17.46 -4.23
CA GLN A 39 -11.55 -18.91 -4.20
C GLN A 39 -12.54 -19.35 -3.10
N LYS A 40 -12.57 -18.71 -1.92
CA LYS A 40 -13.38 -19.18 -0.76
C LYS A 40 -14.64 -18.32 -0.56
N LYS A 41 -15.84 -18.85 -0.85
CA LYS A 41 -17.11 -18.25 -0.39
C LYS A 41 -17.30 -18.54 1.12
N PHE A 42 -16.62 -17.79 1.97
CA PHE A 42 -16.77 -17.88 3.43
C PHE A 42 -17.66 -16.75 3.97
N PHE A 43 -18.38 -16.97 5.07
CA PHE A 43 -19.27 -15.96 5.68
C PHE A 43 -18.56 -14.64 6.04
N GLY A 44 -17.27 -14.70 6.39
CA GLY A 44 -16.41 -13.53 6.63
C GLY A 44 -15.97 -12.75 5.38
N LYS A 45 -16.31 -13.21 4.16
CA LYS A 45 -15.99 -12.46 2.91
C LYS A 45 -16.56 -11.07 2.92
N ALA A 46 -17.83 -10.92 3.28
CA ALA A 46 -18.53 -9.64 3.22
C ALA A 46 -17.88 -8.60 4.16
N PHE A 47 -17.38 -9.04 5.31
CA PHE A 47 -16.66 -8.18 6.25
C PHE A 47 -15.28 -7.75 5.72
N LEU A 48 -14.52 -8.68 5.14
CA LEU A 48 -13.23 -8.38 4.50
C LEU A 48 -13.40 -7.49 3.27
N GLU A 49 -14.37 -7.77 2.40
CA GLU A 49 -14.70 -6.94 1.24
C GLU A 49 -15.07 -5.52 1.68
N SER A 50 -15.85 -5.37 2.75
CA SER A 50 -16.21 -4.05 3.30
C SER A 50 -15.00 -3.30 3.86
N ILE A 51 -14.10 -3.97 4.59
CA ILE A 51 -12.88 -3.33 5.11
C ILE A 51 -11.95 -2.90 3.97
N ILE A 52 -11.82 -3.73 2.93
CA ILE A 52 -10.96 -3.44 1.77
C ILE A 52 -11.55 -2.32 0.90
N SER A 53 -12.87 -2.24 0.79
CA SER A 53 -13.56 -1.17 0.04
C SER A 53 -13.74 0.13 0.84
N LEU A 54 -13.67 0.08 2.18
CA LEU A 54 -13.81 1.25 3.05
C LEU A 54 -12.79 2.37 2.77
N PRO A 55 -11.48 2.11 2.58
CA PRO A 55 -10.53 3.13 2.18
C PRO A 55 -10.58 3.47 0.68
N LEU A 56 -11.41 2.77 -0.10
CA LEU A 56 -11.55 2.92 -1.56
C LEU A 56 -12.67 3.93 -1.92
N VAL A 57 -13.50 4.33 -0.95
CA VAL A 57 -14.41 5.48 -1.04
C VAL A 57 -13.72 6.75 -0.54
#